data_AF-A0A426FZ80-F1
#
_entry.id   AF-A0A426FZ80-F1
#
_cell.length_a   1.000
_cell.length_b   1.000
_cell.length_c   1.000
_cell.angle_alpha   90.00
_cell.angle_beta   90.00
_cell.angle_gamma   90.00
#
_symmetry.space_group_name_H-M   'P 1'
#
loop_
_entity.id
_entity.type
_entity.pdbx_description
1 polymer ?
#
loop_
_entity_poly.entity_id
_entity_poly.type
_entity_poly.pdbx_seq_one_letter_code
_entity_poly.pdbx_strand_id
1 'polypeptide(L)'
;GLNETLNDCLNIAKGEYIARMDADDISLPMRFQKQVEFLDSNPEFAFVGTNMIHFDDSGDWGISTLIKIPQKKDMVKGSSFSHPSILMRRSALLQVGGYTVSPR
;
A
#
# COMPACT_ATOMS: atom_id res chain seq x y z
N GLY A 1 18.92 -3.07 -2.20
CA GLY A 1 18.33 -3.75 -1.02
C GLY A 1 16.82 -3.90 -1.16
N LEU A 2 16.02 -3.38 -0.22
CA LEU A 2 14.55 -3.51 -0.28
C LEU A 2 13.92 -2.75 -1.46
N ASN A 3 14.27 -1.47 -1.64
CA ASN A 3 13.65 -0.62 -2.66
C ASN A 3 14.01 -1.07 -4.09
N GLU A 4 15.22 -1.58 -4.28
CA GLU A 4 15.64 -2.19 -5.56
C GLU A 4 14.77 -3.41 -5.88
N THR A 5 14.62 -4.36 -4.94
CA THR A 5 13.76 -5.53 -5.13
C THR A 5 12.30 -5.15 -5.41
N LEU A 6 11.78 -4.11 -4.73
CA LEU A 6 10.44 -3.61 -5.02
C LEU A 6 10.31 -3.06 -6.44
N ASN A 7 11.34 -2.38 -6.95
CA ASN A 7 11.37 -1.91 -8.34
C ASN A 7 11.51 -3.08 -9.33
N ASP A 8 12.29 -4.11 -9.02
CA ASP A 8 12.38 -5.32 -9.84
C ASP A 8 11.02 -6.02 -9.95
N CYS A 9 10.30 -6.17 -8.83
CA CYS A 9 8.94 -6.68 -8.81
C CYS A 9 7.99 -5.79 -9.63
N LEU A 10 8.09 -4.46 -9.51
CA LEU A 10 7.28 -3.51 -10.27
C LEU A 10 7.51 -3.63 -11.78
N ASN A 11 8.74 -3.90 -12.21
CA ASN A 11 9.09 -4.08 -13.62
C ASN A 11 8.44 -5.34 -14.22
N ILE A 12 8.28 -6.39 -13.41
CA ILE A 12 7.68 -7.66 -13.85
C ILE A 12 6.13 -7.63 -13.74
N ALA A 13 5.59 -6.82 -12.83
CA ALA A 13 4.15 -6.70 -12.59
C ALA A 13 3.38 -6.12 -13.80
N LYS A 14 2.27 -6.78 -14.16
CA LYS A 14 1.45 -6.47 -15.35
C LYS A 14 0.03 -6.01 -15.03
N GLY A 15 -0.36 -5.99 -13.75
CA GLY A 15 -1.69 -5.57 -13.32
C GLY A 15 -1.92 -4.07 -13.56
N GLU A 16 -3.18 -3.70 -13.76
CA GLU A 16 -3.58 -2.28 -13.74
C GLU A 16 -3.30 -1.64 -12.38
N TYR A 17 -3.46 -2.44 -11.33
CA TYR A 17 -3.17 -2.12 -9.95
C TYR A 17 -1.91 -2.84 -9.47
N ILE A 18 -1.12 -2.17 -8.64
CA ILE A 18 0.01 -2.73 -7.91
C ILE A 18 -0.38 -2.85 -6.44
N ALA A 19 -0.55 -4.08 -5.98
CA ALA A 19 -0.76 -4.40 -4.58
C ALA A 19 0.59 -4.58 -3.90
N ARG A 20 0.90 -3.77 -2.89
CA ARG A 20 2.02 -4.04 -2.00
C ARG A 20 1.58 -5.11 -1.00
N MET A 21 2.47 -6.04 -0.64
CA MET A 21 2.26 -7.01 0.42
C MET A 21 3.63 -7.45 0.96
N ASP A 22 3.83 -7.49 2.28
CA ASP A 22 5.03 -8.15 2.82
C ASP A 22 4.86 -9.67 2.81
N ALA A 23 5.99 -10.37 2.77
CA ALA A 23 6.02 -11.83 2.66
C ALA A 23 5.50 -12.55 3.92
N ASP A 24 5.45 -11.85 5.06
CA ASP A 24 4.98 -12.32 6.35
C ASP A 24 3.55 -11.85 6.70
N ASP A 25 2.89 -11.12 5.80
CA ASP A 25 1.50 -10.69 5.98
C ASP A 25 0.47 -11.69 5.43
N ILE A 26 -0.75 -11.61 5.95
CA ILE A 26 -1.92 -12.34 5.44
C ILE A 26 -2.92 -11.36 4.82
N SER A 27 -3.30 -11.60 3.56
CA SER A 27 -4.32 -10.80 2.88
C SER A 27 -5.72 -11.34 3.17
N LEU A 28 -6.59 -10.50 3.75
CA LEU A 28 -7.99 -10.87 3.94
C LEU A 28 -8.69 -11.11 2.59
N PRO A 29 -9.62 -12.10 2.49
CA PRO A 29 -10.18 -12.56 1.20
C PRO A 29 -10.80 -11.45 0.35
N MET A 30 -11.41 -10.45 1.00
CA MET A 30 -12.14 -9.37 0.32
C MET A 30 -11.30 -8.11 0.09
N ARG A 31 -10.01 -8.11 0.45
CA ARG A 31 -9.14 -6.92 0.40
C ARG A 31 -9.11 -6.31 -1.00
N PHE A 32 -8.70 -7.10 -2.01
CA PHE A 32 -8.53 -6.58 -3.37
C PHE A 32 -9.84 -6.12 -3.99
N GLN A 33 -10.92 -6.89 -3.84
CA GLN A 33 -12.22 -6.49 -4.37
C GLN A 33 -12.63 -5.11 -3.85
N LYS A 34 -12.58 -4.89 -2.53
CA LYS A 34 -12.98 -3.61 -1.93
C LYS A 34 -12.07 -2.45 -2.34
N GLN A 35 -10.76 -2.70 -2.45
CA GLN A 35 -9.80 -1.66 -2.84
C GLN A 35 -9.93 -1.29 -4.32
N VAL A 36 -10.15 -2.27 -5.21
CA VAL A 36 -10.38 -2.06 -6.64
C VAL A 36 -11.69 -1.31 -6.85
N GLU A 37 -12.80 -1.77 -6.26
CA GLU A 37 -14.10 -1.09 -6.35
C GLU A 37 -14.02 0.38 -5.90
N PHE A 38 -13.28 0.65 -4.82
CA PHE A 38 -13.05 2.01 -4.36
C PHE A 38 -12.26 2.83 -5.38
N LEU A 39 -11.13 2.33 -5.90
CA LEU A 39 -10.33 3.09 -6.85
C LEU A 39 -11.07 3.32 -8.16
N ASP A 40 -11.76 2.31 -8.69
CA ASP A 40 -12.55 2.41 -9.92
C ASP A 40 -13.67 3.46 -9.79
N SER A 41 -14.32 3.52 -8.63
CA SER A 41 -15.40 4.48 -8.36
C SER A 41 -14.91 5.88 -8.03
N ASN A 42 -13.62 6.08 -7.73
CA ASN A 42 -13.05 7.36 -7.30
C ASN A 42 -11.71 7.62 -8.04
N PRO A 43 -11.75 8.00 -9.34
CA PRO A 43 -10.57 8.14 -10.20
C PRO A 43 -9.61 9.26 -9.77
N GLU A 44 -10.02 10.17 -8.90
CA GLU A 44 -9.18 11.20 -8.30
C GLU A 44 -8.15 10.65 -7.32
N PHE A 45 -8.33 9.41 -6.82
CA PHE A 45 -7.38 8.75 -5.94
C PHE A 45 -6.39 7.88 -6.73
N ALA A 46 -5.09 8.12 -6.47
CA ALA A 46 -4.01 7.34 -7.05
C ALA A 46 -3.80 5.98 -6.35
N PHE A 47 -4.16 5.88 -5.07
CA PHE A 47 -3.97 4.70 -4.25
C PHE A 47 -4.90 4.69 -3.03
N VAL A 48 -5.06 3.52 -2.43
CA VAL A 48 -5.84 3.31 -1.19
C VAL A 48 -5.12 2.29 -0.31
N GLY A 49 -5.21 2.46 1.01
CA GLY A 49 -4.72 1.49 1.98
C GLY A 49 -5.84 1.02 2.89
N THR A 50 -5.56 0.02 3.73
CA THR A 50 -6.48 -0.43 4.78
C THR A 50 -5.80 -0.37 6.14
N ASN A 51 -6.61 -0.37 7.19
CA ASN A 51 -6.15 -0.79 8.51
C ASN A 51 -5.66 -2.24 8.44
N MET A 52 -4.81 -2.62 9.38
CA MET A 52 -4.26 -3.96 9.53
C MET A 52 -4.68 -4.54 10.87
N ILE A 53 -4.93 -5.84 10.88
CA ILE A 53 -5.01 -6.61 12.11
C ILE A 53 -3.57 -7.01 12.44
N HIS A 54 -3.15 -6.72 13.67
CA HIS A 54 -1.88 -7.17 14.18
C HIS A 54 -2.07 -8.54 14.84
N PHE A 55 -1.22 -9.49 14.47
CA PHE A 55 -1.28 -10.86 14.94
C PHE A 55 0.13 -11.37 15.24
N ASP A 56 0.21 -12.38 16.09
CA ASP A 56 1.40 -13.18 16.35
C ASP A 56 1.00 -14.63 16.64
N ASP A 57 1.93 -15.44 17.17
CA ASP A 57 1.69 -16.85 17.51
C ASP A 57 0.59 -17.04 18.58
N SER A 58 0.23 -16.00 19.33
CA SER A 58 -0.86 -15.99 20.31
C SER A 58 -2.20 -15.52 19.72
N GLY A 59 -2.22 -15.14 18.45
CA GLY A 59 -3.40 -14.66 17.72
C GLY A 59 -3.43 -13.14 17.54
N ASP A 60 -4.62 -12.63 17.23
CA ASP A 60 -4.85 -11.20 16.98
C ASP A 60 -4.76 -10.38 18.29
N TRP A 61 -3.93 -9.34 18.31
CA TRP A 61 -3.73 -8.51 19.50
C TRP A 61 -4.07 -7.02 19.30
N GLY A 62 -4.32 -6.58 18.06
CA GLY A 62 -4.63 -5.18 17.81
C GLY A 62 -5.08 -4.87 16.39
N ILE A 63 -5.51 -3.62 16.17
CA ILE A 63 -5.87 -3.11 14.85
C ILE A 63 -5.27 -1.71 14.67
N SER A 64 -4.61 -1.47 13.54
CA SER A 64 -4.12 -0.14 13.21
C SER A 64 -5.28 0.82 12.95
N THR A 65 -5.17 2.07 13.42
CA THR A 65 -6.18 3.10 13.16
C THR A 65 -5.53 4.24 12.39
N LEU A 66 -5.71 4.23 11.08
CA LEU A 66 -5.17 5.25 10.18
C LEU A 66 -6.18 6.37 9.92
N ILE A 67 -5.67 7.56 9.65
CA ILE A 67 -6.49 8.69 9.17
C ILE A 67 -7.03 8.33 7.78
N LYS A 68 -8.34 8.48 7.58
CA LYS A 68 -9.02 8.07 6.34
C LYS A 68 -8.51 8.82 5.10
N ILE A 69 -8.27 10.12 5.21
CA ILE A 69 -7.75 10.98 4.13
C ILE A 69 -6.61 11.83 4.68
N PRO A 70 -5.38 11.30 4.70
CA PRO A 70 -4.22 12.04 5.19
C PRO A 70 -3.97 13.31 4.38
N GLN A 71 -3.63 14.39 5.08
CA GLN A 71 -3.19 15.66 4.49
C GLN A 71 -1.66 15.77 4.57
N LYS A 72 -1.07 16.72 3.82
CA LYS A 72 0.39 16.95 3.83
C LYS A 72 0.97 17.11 5.24
N LYS A 73 0.23 17.78 6.14
CA LYS A 73 0.62 17.98 7.55
C LYS A 73 0.71 16.68 8.35
N ASP A 74 -0.07 15.66 7.98
CA ASP A 74 -0.14 14.39 8.72
C ASP A 74 1.07 13.50 8.37
N MET A 75 1.64 13.69 7.17
CA MET A 75 2.83 12.97 6.71
C MET A 75 4.13 13.41 7.39
N VAL A 76 4.11 14.52 8.14
CA VAL A 76 5.28 15.00 8.91
C VAL A 76 5.45 14.22 10.21
N LYS A 77 4.36 13.65 10.75
CA LYS A 77 4.34 12.99 12.07
C LYS A 77 4.59 11.48 12.03
N GLY A 78 4.87 10.93 10.85
CA GLY A 78 5.08 9.50 10.64
C GLY A 78 4.32 8.98 9.42
N SER A 79 4.26 7.66 9.29
CA SER A 79 3.57 7.04 8.16
C SER A 79 2.06 7.17 8.33
N SER A 80 1.41 7.93 7.45
CA SER A 80 -0.05 8.03 7.40
C SER A 80 -0.72 6.81 6.74
N PHE A 81 0.08 5.88 6.22
CA PHE A 81 -0.37 4.68 5.53
C PHE A 81 0.37 3.45 6.05
N SER A 82 -0.35 2.34 6.19
CA SER A 82 0.28 1.02 6.36
C SER A 82 0.78 0.56 4.99
N HIS A 83 2.09 0.66 4.76
CA HIS A 83 2.72 0.24 3.51
C HIS A 83 2.22 -1.13 2.98
N PRO A 84 2.12 -2.22 3.78
CA PRO A 84 1.68 -3.55 3.29
C PRO A 84 0.26 -3.66 2.81
N SER A 85 -0.61 -2.72 3.15
CA SER A 85 -2.01 -2.79 2.74
C SER A 85 -2.31 -1.94 1.51
N ILE A 86 -1.32 -1.25 0.93
CA ILE A 86 -1.56 -0.31 -0.17
C ILE A 86 -1.87 -1.03 -1.49
N LEU A 87 -2.92 -0.58 -2.17
CA LEU A 87 -3.19 -0.82 -3.58
C LEU A 87 -3.03 0.51 -4.35
N MET A 88 -2.16 0.54 -5.35
CA MET A 88 -1.87 1.72 -6.17
C MET A 88 -2.30 1.50 -7.62
N ARG A 89 -2.74 2.55 -8.30
CA ARG A 89 -2.76 2.57 -9.76
C ARG A 89 -1.33 2.46 -10.28
N ARG A 90 -1.07 1.49 -11.17
CA ARG A 90 0.28 1.28 -11.73
C ARG A 90 0.81 2.54 -12.42
N SER A 91 -0.06 3.24 -13.14
CA SER A 91 0.29 4.49 -13.84
C SER A 91 0.82 5.57 -12.89
N ALA A 92 0.17 5.76 -11.74
CA ALA A 92 0.57 6.75 -10.75
C ALA A 92 1.93 6.42 -10.12
N LEU A 93 2.20 5.15 -9.80
CA LEU A 93 3.48 4.72 -9.25
C LEU A 93 4.63 4.90 -10.26
N LEU A 94 4.37 4.63 -11.54
CA LEU A 94 5.37 4.84 -12.60
C LEU A 94 5.63 6.33 -12.87
N GLN A 95 4.60 7.18 -12.78
CA GLN A 95 4.74 8.62 -12.98
C GLN A 95 5.72 9.27 -11.98
N VAL A 96 5.82 8.71 -10.77
CA VAL A 96 6.76 9.17 -9.73
C VAL A 96 8.10 8.44 -9.76
N GLY A 97 8.33 7.54 -10.72
CA GLY A 97 9.59 6.81 -10.89
C GLY A 97 9.77 5.59 -9.98
N GLY A 98 8.70 5.04 -9.42
CA GLY A 98 8.76 3.88 -8.52
C GLY A 98 9.37 4.22 -7.15
N TYR A 99 10.06 3.24 -6.54
CA TYR A 99 10.67 3.39 -5.23
C TYR A 99 12.04 4.08 -5.31
N THR A 100 12.29 5.05 -4.42
CA THR A 100 13.59 5.73 -4.35
C THR A 100 14.70 4.77 -3.89
N VAL A 101 15.78 4.65 -4.66
CA VAL A 101 16.95 3.81 -4.34
C VAL A 101 18.19 4.61 -3.94
N SER A 102 18.21 5.92 -4.21
CA SER A 102 19.33 6.79 -3.85
C SER A 102 19.27 7.23 -2.38
N PRO A 103 20.42 7.60 -1.77
CA PRO A 103 20.43 8.35 -0.52
C PRO A 103 19.60 9.64 -0.66
N ARG A 104 18.93 10.04 0.43
CA ARG A 104 18.22 11.32 0.53
C ARG A 104 19.03 12.30 1.35
#